data_AF-A0ABD6WIW6-F1
#
_entry.id   AF-A0ABD6WIW6-F1
#
_cell.length_a   1.000
_cell.length_b   1.000
_cell.length_c   1.000
_cell.angle_alpha   90.00
_cell.angle_beta   90.00
_cell.angle_gamma   90.00
#
_symmetry.space_group_name_H-M   'P 1'
#
loop_
_entity.id
_entity.type
_entity.pdbx_description
1 polymer ?
#
loop_
_entity_poly.entity_id
_entity_poly.type
_entity_poly.pdbx_seq_one_letter_code
_entity_poly.pdbx_strand_id
1 'polypeptide(L)' 'MTDQSADDRHDQLTSAPKATEADAAPRIEVSTTEAGDTRIDIREDAAVRPGRVDENGDELDENRDDA' A
#
# COMPACT_ATOMS: atom_id res chain seq x y z
N MET A 1 10.92 -17.77 8.45
CA MET A 1 10.05 -17.08 7.47
C MET A 1 10.87 -16.94 6.21
N THR A 2 10.45 -17.60 5.12
CA THR A 2 11.15 -17.52 3.83
C THR A 2 10.90 -16.15 3.24
N ASP A 3 11.98 -15.39 3.03
CA ASP A 3 11.97 -14.17 2.22
C ASP A 3 11.66 -14.62 0.78
N GLN A 4 10.38 -14.61 0.38
CA GLN A 4 10.00 -14.90 -1.01
C GLN A 4 10.74 -13.90 -1.89
N SER A 5 11.48 -14.43 -2.86
CA SER A 5 12.26 -13.62 -3.79
C SER A 5 11.32 -12.65 -4.52
N ALA A 6 11.85 -11.53 -5.02
CA ALA A 6 11.03 -10.55 -5.74
C ALA A 6 10.25 -11.18 -6.92
N ASP A 7 10.82 -12.21 -7.52
CA ASP A 7 10.25 -13.03 -8.61
C ASP A 7 9.03 -13.84 -8.14
N ASP A 8 9.15 -14.56 -7.01
CA ASP A 8 8.06 -15.38 -6.44
C ASP A 8 6.82 -14.54 -6.09
N ARG A 9 7.05 -13.28 -5.67
CA ARG A 9 5.97 -12.33 -5.35
C ARG A 9 5.28 -11.82 -6.60
N HIS A 10 6.04 -11.56 -7.66
CA HIS A 10 5.51 -11.09 -8.94
C HIS A 10 4.55 -12.12 -9.54
N ASP A 11 5.01 -13.37 -9.65
CA ASP A 11 4.21 -14.48 -10.17
C ASP A 11 2.92 -14.69 -9.34
N GLN A 12 3.02 -14.57 -8.01
CA GLN A 12 1.85 -14.66 -7.14
C GLN A 12 0.82 -13.55 -7.43
N LEU A 13 1.27 -12.31 -7.62
CA LEU A 13 0.41 -11.16 -7.90
C LEU A 13 -0.18 -11.18 -9.32
N THR A 14 0.46 -11.84 -10.28
CA THR A 14 -0.01 -11.96 -11.66
C THR A 14 -0.78 -13.25 -11.95
N SER A 15 -0.80 -14.21 -11.03
CA SER A 15 -1.48 -15.50 -11.20
C SER A 15 -3.02 -15.43 -11.25
N ALA A 16 -3.62 -14.32 -10.81
CA ALA A 16 -5.07 -14.20 -10.73
C ALA A 16 -5.71 -13.96 -12.11
N PRO A 17 -6.92 -14.49 -12.38
CA PRO A 17 -7.63 -14.20 -13.62
C PRO A 17 -7.95 -12.70 -13.70
N LYS A 18 -7.52 -12.05 -14.78
CA LYS A 18 -7.53 -10.58 -15.01
C LYS A 18 -6.46 -9.78 -14.26
N ALA A 19 -5.50 -10.42 -13.58
CA ALA A 19 -4.34 -9.71 -13.07
C ALA A 19 -3.53 -9.13 -14.23
N THR A 20 -2.95 -7.96 -13.99
CA THR A 20 -2.13 -7.24 -14.95
C THR A 20 -0.74 -7.01 -14.38
N GLU A 21 0.23 -6.65 -15.21
CA GLU A 21 1.59 -6.29 -14.75
C GLU A 21 1.58 -5.13 -13.74
N ALA A 22 0.58 -4.24 -13.85
CA ALA A 22 0.36 -3.18 -12.88
C ALA A 22 0.02 -3.70 -11.48
N ASP A 23 -0.45 -4.94 -11.34
CA ASP A 23 -0.70 -5.60 -10.05
C ASP A 23 0.56 -6.02 -9.32
N ALA A 24 1.63 -6.33 -10.06
CA ALA A 24 2.94 -6.64 -9.47
C ALA A 24 3.79 -5.38 -9.18
N ALA A 25 3.37 -4.20 -9.64
CA ALA A 25 4.09 -2.95 -9.42
C ALA A 25 4.19 -2.61 -7.91
N PRO A 26 5.37 -2.19 -7.41
CA PRO A 26 5.53 -1.77 -6.00
C PRO A 26 4.68 -0.53 -5.71
N ARG A 27 3.72 -0.65 -4.78
CA ARG A 27 2.82 0.44 -4.36
C ARG A 27 3.19 1.07 -3.02
N ILE A 28 4.10 0.45 -2.28
CA ILE A 28 4.52 0.87 -0.95
C ILE A 28 5.99 1.25 -1.02
N GLU A 29 6.30 2.44 -0.52
CA GLU A 29 7.66 2.89 -0.28
C GLU A 29 7.98 2.73 1.20
N VAL A 30 9.11 2.08 1.49
CA VAL A 30 9.60 1.90 2.85
C VAL A 30 10.88 2.70 2.98
N SER A 31 10.86 3.70 3.87
CA SER A 31 11.99 4.58 4.13
C SER A 31 12.35 4.56 5.61
N THR A 32 13.59 4.93 5.93
CA THR A 32 14.05 5.08 7.32
C THR A 32 14.10 6.57 7.64
N THR A 33 13.43 6.98 8.70
CA THR A 33 13.49 8.38 9.17
C THR A 33 14.84 8.68 9.81
N GLU A 34 15.18 9.96 9.95
CA GLU A 34 16.40 10.37 10.65
C GLU A 34 16.42 9.95 12.14
N ALA A 35 15.24 9.71 12.72
CA ALA A 35 15.08 9.18 14.08
C ALA A 35 15.30 7.66 14.18
N GLY A 36 15.45 6.96 13.04
CA GLY A 36 15.63 5.51 12.97
C GLY A 36 14.33 4.72 12.86
N ASP A 37 13.18 5.38 12.76
CA ASP A 37 11.89 4.72 12.60
C ASP A 37 11.69 4.25 11.15
N THR A 38 11.03 3.11 10.97
CA THR A 38 10.61 2.65 9.64
C THR A 38 9.32 3.36 9.25
N ARG A 39 9.40 4.24 8.26
CA ARG A 39 8.26 4.92 7.67
C ARG A 39 7.77 4.15 6.44
N ILE A 40 6.46 3.95 6.38
CA ILE A 40 5.79 3.23 5.29
C ILE A 40 4.86 4.24 4.62
N ASP A 41 5.18 4.65 3.40
CA ASP A 41 4.37 5.55 2.60
C ASP A 41 3.70 4.78 1.45
N ILE A 42 2.45 5.12 1.16
CA ILE A 42 1.70 4.55 0.02
C ILE A 42 1.86 5.49 -1.16
N ARG A 43 2.29 4.96 -2.31
CA ARG A 43 2.52 5.77 -3.52
C ARG A 43 1.22 6.38 -4.06
N GLU A 44 1.34 7.55 -4.69
CA GLU A 44 0.21 8.30 -5.27
C GLU A 44 -0.49 7.62 -6.43
N ASP A 45 0.24 6.78 -7.16
CA ASP A 45 -0.28 6.01 -8.28
C ASP A 45 -0.87 4.64 -7.88
N ALA A 46 -0.95 4.35 -6.58
CA ALA A 46 -1.61 3.15 -6.10
C ALA A 46 -3.13 3.21 -6.35
N ALA A 47 -3.66 2.25 -7.10
CA ALA A 47 -5.09 2.16 -7.43
C ALA A 47 -6.02 2.03 -6.21
N VAL A 48 -5.51 1.49 -5.09
CA VAL A 48 -6.25 1.35 -3.82
C VAL A 48 -5.37 1.90 -2.70
N ARG A 49 -5.91 2.85 -1.92
CA ARG A 49 -5.24 3.43 -0.75
C ARG A 49 -6.03 3.09 0.53
N PRO A 50 -5.52 2.22 1.40
CA PRO A 50 -6.14 1.97 2.70
C PRO A 50 -6.16 3.27 3.53
N GLY A 51 -7.32 3.58 4.14
CA GLY A 51 -7.50 4.70 5.06
C GLY A 51 -7.89 6.05 4.43
N ARG A 52 -8.01 6.18 3.10
CA ARG A 52 -8.64 7.35 2.48
C ARG A 52 -10.07 7.01 2.09
N VAL A 53 -10.98 7.87 2.51
CA VAL A 53 -12.40 7.57 2.48
C VAL A 53 -13.09 8.59 1.61
N ASP A 54 -13.92 8.10 0.71
CA ASP A 54 -14.54 8.88 -0.34
C ASP A 54 -15.95 9.36 0.07
N GLU A 55 -16.52 10.23 -0.78
CA GLU A 55 -17.85 10.83 -0.64
C GLU A 55 -19.02 9.83 -0.62
N ASN A 56 -18.76 8.53 -0.78
CA ASN A 56 -19.76 7.46 -0.75
C ASN A 56 -19.73 6.61 0.55
N GLY A 57 -18.83 6.92 1.50
CA GLY A 57 -18.94 6.58 2.92
C GLY A 57 -18.30 5.27 3.40
N ASP A 58 -17.05 5.35 3.89
CA ASP A 58 -16.47 4.48 4.95
C ASP A 58 -14.95 4.72 5.15
N GLU A 59 -14.32 5.08 6.30
CA GLU A 59 -14.39 6.20 7.29
C GLU A 59 -13.26 7.30 7.14
N LEU A 60 -13.58 8.60 6.94
CA LEU A 60 -12.62 9.71 7.09
C LEU A 60 -12.57 10.12 8.58
N ASP A 61 -11.62 9.64 9.40
CA ASP A 61 -11.40 10.19 10.75
C ASP A 61 -10.39 11.34 10.69
N GLU A 62 -10.89 12.50 10.24
CA GLU A 62 -10.17 13.78 10.31
C GLU A 62 -10.68 14.53 11.56
N ASN A 63 -10.00 14.34 12.70
CA ASN A 63 -10.15 15.08 13.97
C ASN A 63 -11.19 14.55 14.99
N ARG A 64 -10.86 13.44 15.66
CA ARG A 64 -11.27 13.21 17.06
C ARG A 64 -10.52 14.13 18.03
N ASP A 65 -10.51 15.44 17.80
CA ASP A 65 -9.96 16.45 18.73
C ASP A 65 -10.59 17.81 18.44
N ASP A 66 -11.77 18.08 19.01
CA ASP A 66 -12.27 19.44 19.26
C ASP A 66 -12.69 19.54 20.74
N ALA A 67 -11.82 20.23 21.50
CA ALA A 67 -11.96 20.92 22.79
C ALA A 67 -12.98 20.45 23.86
#